data_AF-A0A2W4RLM5-F1
#
_entry.id   AF-A0A2W4RLM5-F1
#
_cell.length_a   1.000
_cell.length_b   1.000
_cell.length_c   1.000
_cell.angle_alpha   90.00
_cell.angle_beta   90.00
_cell.angle_gamma   90.00
#
_symmetry.space_group_name_H-M   'P 1'
#
loop_
_entity.id
_entity.type
_entity.pdbx_description
1 polymer ?
#
loop_
_entity_poly.entity_id
_entity_poly.type
_entity_poly.pdbx_seq_one_letter_code
_entity_poly.pdbx_strand_id
1 'polypeptide(L)'
;MTFPDTAICMSCHETMPAGADGAKRLAAFAAEGRPIPWVRVYELPDYVYWSHDSHLAAGITCTDCHGPVAERDVMRRETNVASKNGCLTCHETRQVFSDCGDCHEPRQ
;
A
#
# COMPACT_ATOMS: atom_id res chain seq x y z
N MET A 1 -1.04 1.76 -6.62
CA MET A 1 -0.31 2.67 -5.71
C MET A 1 1.12 2.19 -5.57
N THR A 2 2.08 3.05 -5.92
CA THR A 2 3.51 2.82 -5.72
C THR A 2 3.97 3.57 -4.47
N PHE A 3 5.14 3.24 -3.92
CA PHE A 3 5.72 4.04 -2.86
C PHE A 3 6.15 5.41 -3.41
N PRO A 4 6.04 6.49 -2.62
CA PRO A 4 6.44 7.82 -3.07
C PRO A 4 7.95 7.88 -3.30
N ASP A 5 8.34 8.70 -4.28
CA ASP A 5 9.73 9.05 -4.51
C ASP A 5 10.26 9.90 -3.33
N THR A 6 11.57 9.79 -3.05
CA THR A 6 12.28 10.59 -2.05
C THR A 6 12.00 12.10 -2.22
N ALA A 7 11.87 12.59 -3.46
CA ALA A 7 11.61 14.00 -3.76
C ALA A 7 10.29 14.53 -3.16
N ILE A 8 9.24 13.69 -3.10
CA ILE A 8 7.95 14.07 -2.50
C ILE A 8 8.12 14.35 -1.01
N CYS A 9 8.98 13.58 -0.32
CA CYS A 9 9.27 13.83 1.08
C CYS A 9 10.09 15.11 1.26
N MET A 10 11.07 15.34 0.39
CA MET A 10 11.95 16.50 0.45
C MET A 10 11.24 17.82 0.15
N SER A 11 10.13 17.82 -0.59
CA SER A 11 9.36 19.04 -0.89
C SER A 11 8.96 19.84 0.36
N CYS A 12 8.82 19.15 1.50
CA CYS A 12 8.63 19.79 2.81
C CYS A 12 9.91 19.73 3.66
N HIS A 13 10.59 18.57 3.68
CA HIS A 13 11.71 18.33 4.60
C HIS A 13 12.99 19.12 4.28
N GLU A 14 13.11 19.77 3.12
CA GLU A 14 14.21 20.70 2.81
C GLU A 14 14.23 21.95 3.71
N THR A 15 13.06 22.40 4.16
CA THR A 15 12.90 23.66 4.91
C THR A 15 12.51 23.44 6.37
N MET A 16 12.28 22.19 6.76
CA MET A 16 11.94 21.83 8.13
C MET A 16 13.18 21.84 9.02
N PRO A 17 13.04 22.15 10.32
CA PRO A 17 14.12 22.02 11.28
C PRO A 17 14.71 20.60 11.26
N ALA A 18 16.02 20.50 11.48
CA ALA A 18 16.71 19.21 11.61
C ALA A 18 16.00 18.37 12.68
N GLY A 19 15.30 17.32 12.23
CA GLY A 19 14.39 16.54 13.05
C GLY A 19 15.00 15.28 13.65
N ALA A 20 14.13 14.41 14.14
CA ALA A 20 14.43 13.07 14.62
C ALA A 20 15.24 12.23 13.63
N ASP A 21 15.76 11.09 14.08
CA ASP A 21 16.67 10.25 13.28
C ASP A 21 16.10 9.81 11.92
N GLY A 22 14.77 9.69 11.80
CA GLY A 22 14.11 9.44 10.51
C GLY A 22 14.36 10.53 9.46
N ALA A 23 14.30 11.81 9.86
CA ALA A 23 14.55 12.95 8.97
C ALA A 23 16.02 13.00 8.52
N LYS A 24 16.96 12.63 9.40
CA LYS A 24 18.38 12.53 9.05
C LYS A 24 18.63 11.43 8.00
N ARG A 25 17.96 10.27 8.15
CA ARG A 25 18.03 9.19 7.16
C ARG A 25 17.45 9.61 5.81
N LEU A 26 16.30 10.28 5.83
CA LEU A 26 15.68 10.84 4.61
C LEU A 26 16.65 11.80 3.89
N ALA A 27 17.24 12.74 4.62
CA ALA A 27 18.20 13.69 4.04
C ALA A 27 19.44 12.98 3.43
N ALA A 28 19.93 11.91 4.07
CA ALA A 28 21.02 11.11 3.51
C ALA A 28 20.61 10.43 2.19
N PHE A 29 19.43 9.79 2.16
CA PHE A 29 18.92 9.19 0.92
C PHE A 29 18.76 10.21 -0.22
N ALA A 30 18.25 11.41 0.11
CA ALA A 30 18.12 12.50 -0.84
C ALA A 30 19.48 13.01 -1.35
N ALA A 31 20.45 13.24 -0.45
CA ALA A 31 21.79 13.73 -0.81
C ALA A 31 22.57 12.73 -1.68
N GLU A 32 22.35 11.44 -1.46
CA GLU A 32 22.96 10.37 -2.26
C GLU A 32 22.21 10.08 -3.57
N GLY A 33 21.07 10.75 -3.82
CA GLY A 33 20.25 10.53 -5.02
C GLY A 33 19.70 9.11 -5.12
N ARG A 34 19.55 8.39 -4.00
CA ARG A 34 19.05 7.00 -3.98
C ARG A 34 17.61 6.95 -3.45
N PRO A 35 16.77 6.05 -3.98
CA PRO A 35 15.42 5.86 -3.45
C PRO A 35 15.46 5.29 -2.04
N ILE A 36 14.45 5.63 -1.24
CA ILE A 36 14.23 5.01 0.07
C ILE A 36 13.95 3.50 -0.14
N PRO A 37 14.65 2.59 0.56
CA PRO A 37 14.45 1.15 0.43
C PRO A 37 13.19 0.71 1.20
N TRP A 38 12.01 1.07 0.68
CA TRP A 38 10.73 0.74 1.29
C TRP A 38 10.53 -0.77 1.42
N VAL A 39 10.14 -1.21 2.62
CA VAL A 39 9.75 -2.60 2.87
C VAL A 39 8.24 -2.73 2.65
N ARG A 40 7.86 -3.64 1.76
CA ARG A 40 6.45 -3.90 1.45
C ARG A 40 5.81 -4.78 2.53
N VAL A 41 4.68 -4.33 3.08
CA VAL A 41 3.95 -5.04 4.16
C VAL A 41 2.81 -5.90 3.61
N TYR A 42 2.06 -5.40 2.65
CA TYR A 42 1.04 -6.15 1.91
C TYR A 42 1.59 -6.48 0.53
N GLU A 43 1.73 -7.77 0.25
CA GLU A 43 2.27 -8.29 -1.00
C GLU A 43 1.37 -9.42 -1.47
N LEU A 44 0.97 -9.36 -2.73
CA LEU A 44 0.23 -10.41 -3.41
C LEU A 44 1.20 -11.14 -4.35
N PRO A 45 0.98 -12.45 -4.60
CA PRO A 45 1.73 -13.16 -5.63
C PRO A 45 1.59 -12.47 -6.99
N ASP A 46 2.62 -12.59 -7.83
CA ASP A 46 2.70 -11.98 -9.16
C ASP A 46 1.62 -12.45 -10.14
N TYR A 47 1.11 -13.68 -9.96
CA TYR A 47 0.00 -14.25 -10.71
C TYR A 47 -1.38 -13.78 -10.20
N VAL A 48 -1.46 -12.84 -9.26
CA VAL A 48 -2.70 -12.22 -8.78
C VAL A 48 -2.81 -10.78 -9.28
N TYR A 49 -3.77 -10.53 -10.16
CA TYR A 49 -4.11 -9.22 -10.67
C TYR A 49 -5.09 -8.53 -9.72
N TRP A 50 -4.70 -7.35 -9.25
CA TRP A 50 -5.49 -6.57 -8.31
C TRP A 50 -5.41 -5.08 -8.61
N SER A 51 -6.52 -4.36 -8.43
CA SER A 51 -6.66 -2.93 -8.72
C SER A 51 -7.23 -2.19 -7.52
N HIS A 52 -6.53 -1.17 -7.03
CA HIS A 52 -7.10 -0.25 -6.03
C HIS A 52 -8.35 0.44 -6.59
N ASP A 53 -8.30 0.89 -7.85
CA ASP A 53 -9.33 1.73 -8.44
C ASP A 53 -10.68 1.00 -8.52
N SER A 54 -10.68 -0.29 -8.88
CA SER A 54 -11.90 -1.12 -8.91
C SER A 54 -12.55 -1.24 -7.53
N HIS A 55 -11.74 -1.37 -6.47
CA HIS A 55 -12.26 -1.50 -5.10
C HIS A 55 -12.74 -0.16 -4.54
N LEU A 56 -11.98 0.92 -4.79
CA LEU A 56 -12.38 2.27 -4.39
C LEU A 56 -13.68 2.69 -5.10
N ALA A 57 -13.84 2.37 -6.39
CA ALA A 57 -15.06 2.63 -7.14
C ALA A 57 -16.28 1.84 -6.61
N ALA A 58 -16.04 0.67 -6.02
CA ALA A 58 -17.07 -0.13 -5.34
C ALA A 58 -17.39 0.34 -3.91
N GLY A 59 -16.82 1.47 -3.46
CA GLY A 59 -17.05 2.05 -2.15
C GLY A 59 -16.28 1.38 -1.01
N ILE A 60 -15.25 0.60 -1.33
CA ILE A 60 -14.32 0.06 -0.33
C ILE A 60 -13.36 1.17 0.11
N THR A 61 -13.08 1.24 1.41
CA THR A 61 -12.21 2.24 2.01
C THR A 61 -10.82 1.68 2.31
N CYS A 62 -9.85 2.57 2.51
CA CYS A 62 -8.49 2.17 2.92
C CYS A 62 -8.51 1.30 4.19
N THR A 63 -9.43 1.59 5.11
CA THR A 63 -9.50 0.93 6.41
C THR A 63 -10.06 -0.48 6.35
N ASP A 64 -10.89 -0.77 5.33
CA ASP A 64 -11.42 -2.12 5.12
C ASP A 64 -10.30 -3.14 4.80
N CYS A 65 -9.22 -2.67 4.16
CA CYS A 65 -8.09 -3.52 3.78
C CYS A 65 -6.84 -3.32 4.65
N HIS A 66 -6.54 -2.11 5.09
CA HIS A 66 -5.30 -1.80 5.81
C HIS A 66 -5.46 -1.60 7.31
N GLY A 67 -6.67 -1.77 7.87
CA GLY A 67 -6.99 -1.37 9.24
C GLY A 67 -6.99 0.16 9.38
N PRO A 68 -7.08 0.72 10.59
CA PRO A 68 -7.10 2.17 10.81
C PRO A 68 -5.68 2.77 10.61
N VAL A 69 -5.20 2.75 9.36
CA VAL A 69 -3.85 3.13 8.94
C VAL A 69 -3.47 4.55 9.34
N ALA A 70 -4.46 5.46 9.40
CA ALA A 70 -4.25 6.84 9.82
C ALA A 70 -3.81 6.96 11.30
N GLU A 71 -4.08 5.93 12.12
CA GLU A 71 -3.73 5.89 13.54
C GLU A 71 -2.46 5.05 13.81
N ARG A 72 -1.67 4.72 12.77
CA ARG A 72 -0.49 3.85 12.90
C ARG A 72 0.80 4.61 12.63
N ASP A 73 1.69 4.57 13.61
CA ASP A 73 3.06 5.09 13.46
C ASP A 73 3.89 4.27 12.47
N VAL A 74 3.61 2.97 12.38
CA VAL A 74 4.30 2.04 11.48
C VAL A 74 3.30 1.10 10.84
N MET A 75 3.44 0.90 9.53
CA MET A 75 2.63 -0.06 8.78
C MET A 75 2.85 -1.48 9.27
N ARG A 76 1.74 -2.19 9.48
CA ARG A 76 1.72 -3.62 9.82
C ARG A 76 0.55 -4.30 9.13
N ARG A 77 0.63 -5.62 9.00
CA ARG A 77 -0.45 -6.43 8.46
C ARG A 77 -1.50 -6.65 9.55
N GLU A 78 -2.61 -5.93 9.47
CA GLU A 78 -3.73 -6.03 10.41
C GLU A 78 -4.88 -6.87 9.87
N THR A 79 -4.99 -7.00 8.55
CA THR A 79 -6.01 -7.81 7.88
C THR A 79 -5.36 -8.96 7.10
N ASN A 80 -6.18 -9.91 6.68
CA ASN A 80 -5.77 -11.04 5.85
C ASN A 80 -5.98 -10.81 4.35
N VAL A 81 -6.18 -9.56 3.89
CA VAL A 81 -6.46 -9.24 2.47
C VAL A 81 -5.30 -9.56 1.52
N ALA A 82 -4.08 -9.79 2.05
CA ALA A 82 -2.96 -10.32 1.28
C ALA A 82 -3.03 -11.87 1.09
N SER A 83 -4.14 -12.50 1.47
CA SER A 83 -4.37 -13.94 1.29
C SER A 83 -5.61 -14.18 0.44
N LYS A 84 -5.63 -15.29 -0.31
CA LYS A 84 -6.81 -15.73 -1.07
C LYS A 84 -8.08 -15.72 -0.22
N ASN A 85 -8.00 -16.25 1.00
CA ASN A 85 -9.17 -16.36 1.88
C ASN A 85 -9.72 -14.99 2.30
N GLY A 86 -8.85 -13.99 2.52
CA GLY A 86 -9.28 -12.63 2.84
C GLY A 86 -10.08 -11.98 1.70
N CYS A 87 -9.60 -12.14 0.46
CA CYS A 87 -10.31 -11.65 -0.72
C CYS A 87 -11.67 -12.34 -0.88
N LEU A 88 -11.70 -13.68 -0.86
CA LEU A 88 -12.92 -14.46 -1.08
C LEU A 88 -13.98 -14.21 0.00
N THR A 89 -13.57 -14.16 1.28
CA THR A 89 -14.51 -13.87 2.38
C THR A 89 -15.20 -12.52 2.17
N CYS A 90 -14.43 -11.50 1.76
CA CYS A 90 -14.98 -10.17 1.48
C CYS A 90 -15.89 -10.19 0.23
N HIS A 91 -15.47 -10.86 -0.85
CA HIS A 91 -16.24 -10.95 -2.09
C HIS A 91 -17.58 -11.68 -1.88
N GLU A 92 -17.55 -12.80 -1.16
CA GLU A 92 -18.76 -13.56 -0.77
C GLU A 92 -19.71 -12.70 0.06
N THR A 93 -19.19 -12.01 1.08
CA THR A 93 -19.99 -11.15 1.96
C THR A 93 -20.68 -10.02 1.19
N ARG A 94 -20.03 -9.48 0.16
CA ARG A 94 -20.57 -8.40 -0.68
C ARG A 94 -21.28 -8.89 -1.94
N GLN A 95 -21.37 -10.21 -2.12
CA GLN A 95 -22.00 -10.86 -3.27
C GLN A 95 -21.45 -10.35 -4.61
N VAL A 96 -20.13 -10.17 -4.69
CA VAL A 96 -19.43 -9.78 -5.92
C VAL A 96 -18.72 -10.97 -6.56
N PHE A 97 -18.45 -10.87 -7.86
CA PHE A 97 -17.85 -11.93 -8.66
C PHE A 97 -16.47 -12.33 -8.11
N SER A 98 -16.20 -13.63 -8.08
CA SER A 98 -15.03 -14.23 -7.45
C SER A 98 -14.54 -15.46 -8.21
N ASP A 99 -14.72 -15.47 -9.52
CA ASP A 99 -14.24 -16.56 -10.34
C ASP A 99 -12.71 -16.51 -10.41
N CYS A 100 -12.10 -17.66 -10.71
CA CYS A 100 -10.64 -17.77 -10.78
C CYS A 100 -10.03 -16.72 -11.72
N GLY A 101 -10.69 -16.46 -12.86
CA GLY A 101 -10.24 -15.51 -13.88
C GLY A 101 -10.16 -14.06 -13.38
N ASP A 102 -11.03 -13.65 -12.46
CA ASP A 102 -11.03 -12.27 -11.95
C ASP A 102 -9.76 -11.87 -11.23
N CYS A 103 -9.09 -12.85 -10.65
CA CYS A 103 -7.87 -12.65 -9.90
C CYS A 103 -6.64 -13.08 -10.70
N HIS A 104 -6.77 -14.03 -11.64
CA HIS A 104 -5.63 -14.69 -12.26
C HIS A 104 -5.48 -14.44 -13.77
N GLU A 105 -6.44 -13.76 -14.41
CA GLU A 105 -6.30 -13.32 -15.79
C GLU A 105 -5.87 -11.85 -15.83
N PRO A 106 -4.91 -11.48 -16.71
CA PRO A 106 -4.54 -10.10 -16.90
C PRO A 106 -5.76 -9.30 -17.37
N ARG A 107 -6.20 -8.33 -16.56
CA ARG A 107 -7.22 -7.37 -16.99
C ARG A 107 -6.62 -6.48 -18.07
N GLN A 108 -7.17 -6.56 -19.28
CA GLN A 108 -6.81 -5.76 -20.45
C GLN A 108 -7.23 -4.30 -20.28
#